data_AF-A0A7L3HM30-F1
#
_entry.id   AF-A0A7L3HM30-F1
#
_cell.length_a   1.000
_cell.length_b   1.000
_cell.length_c   1.000
_cell.angle_alpha   90.00
_cell.angle_beta   90.00
_cell.angle_gamma   90.00
#
_symmetry.space_group_name_H-M   'P 1'
#
loop_
_entity.id
_entity.type
_entity.pdbx_description
1 polymer ?
#
loop_
_entity_poly.entity_id
_entity_poly.type
_entity_poly.pdbx_seq_one_letter_code
_entity_poly.pdbx_strand_id
1 'polypeptide(L)'
;RFNRASLINVGFLESGNDTDYIAMHDVDLLPLNEHLDYSFPEAGPFHVASPELHPLYHYKTYVGGILLLTKQHYELCNGMSNRFWGWGREDDEFYRRIKGAGLQVRRPSGITTGYETFQHLHDPAWRKRDQKRIAAQKQEQFKVDREGGLNNVRYRVESRTDLSVAGAPCTVLNILLDCDTNETPWCTFG
;
A
#
# COMPACT_ATOMS: atom_id res chain seq x y z
N ARG A 1 -13.39 -6.11 -7.30
CA ARG A 1 -13.03 -4.71 -6.92
C ARG A 1 -11.50 -4.60 -6.76
N PHE A 2 -10.91 -3.41 -6.74
CA PHE A 2 -9.45 -3.26 -6.53
C PHE A 2 -9.06 -3.53 -5.07
N ASN A 3 -7.92 -4.19 -4.81
CA ASN A 3 -7.43 -4.51 -3.47
C ASN A 3 -5.93 -4.19 -3.39
N ARG A 4 -5.60 -2.96 -2.95
CA ARG A 4 -4.22 -2.45 -2.89
C ARG A 4 -3.34 -3.30 -1.98
N ALA A 5 -3.82 -3.59 -0.77
CA ALA A 5 -3.08 -4.33 0.25
C ALA A 5 -2.70 -5.75 -0.20
N SER A 6 -3.65 -6.50 -0.78
CA SER A 6 -3.36 -7.85 -1.26
C SER A 6 -2.39 -7.84 -2.43
N LEU A 7 -2.49 -6.86 -3.34
CA LEU A 7 -1.53 -6.72 -4.44
C LEU A 7 -0.12 -6.42 -3.94
N ILE A 8 0.01 -5.65 -2.85
CA ILE A 8 1.31 -5.43 -2.22
C ILE A 8 1.83 -6.72 -1.58
N ASN A 9 1.00 -7.49 -0.87
CA ASN A 9 1.43 -8.80 -0.34
C ASN A 9 1.93 -9.72 -1.46
N VAL A 10 1.23 -9.75 -2.59
CA VAL A 10 1.66 -10.51 -3.77
C VAL A 10 2.98 -9.95 -4.31
N GLY A 11 3.10 -8.65 -4.52
CA GLY A 11 4.34 -8.02 -4.97
C GLY A 11 5.53 -8.32 -4.05
N PHE A 12 5.30 -8.40 -2.73
CA PHE A 12 6.31 -8.82 -1.77
C PHE A 12 6.76 -10.27 -2.02
N LEU A 13 5.81 -11.21 -2.09
CA LEU A 13 6.11 -12.65 -2.29
C LEU A 13 6.78 -12.92 -3.63
N GLU A 14 6.42 -12.13 -4.64
CA GLU A 14 6.94 -12.25 -5.99
C GLU A 14 8.23 -11.43 -6.24
N SER A 15 8.62 -10.58 -5.29
CA SER A 15 9.90 -9.88 -5.32
C SER A 15 11.01 -10.84 -4.93
N GLY A 16 12.03 -10.96 -5.79
CA GLY A 16 13.14 -11.91 -5.63
C GLY A 16 13.88 -11.80 -4.29
N ASN A 17 14.68 -12.83 -4.00
CA ASN A 17 15.48 -12.90 -2.77
C ASN A 17 16.62 -11.86 -2.71
N ASP A 18 16.87 -11.17 -3.81
CA ASP A 18 17.82 -10.07 -3.98
C ASP A 18 17.26 -8.70 -3.55
N THR A 19 15.99 -8.63 -3.13
CA THR A 19 15.35 -7.41 -2.64
C THR A 19 15.41 -7.34 -1.10
N ASP A 20 16.08 -6.32 -0.55
CA ASP A 20 16.22 -6.15 0.92
C ASP A 20 15.07 -5.35 1.57
N TYR A 21 14.42 -4.47 0.79
CA TYR A 21 13.33 -3.61 1.24
C TYR A 21 12.36 -3.33 0.09
N ILE A 22 11.13 -2.95 0.44
CA ILE A 22 10.09 -2.60 -0.52
C ILE A 22 9.66 -1.15 -0.34
N ALA A 23 9.21 -0.54 -1.43
CA ALA A 23 8.44 0.71 -1.44
C ALA A 23 7.04 0.41 -1.95
N MET A 24 6.04 0.54 -1.09
CA MET A 24 4.63 0.51 -1.50
C MET A 24 4.32 1.87 -2.09
N HIS A 25 4.10 1.95 -3.40
CA HIS A 25 4.10 3.22 -4.13
C HIS A 25 2.87 3.34 -5.03
N ASP A 26 2.04 4.35 -4.78
CA ASP A 26 0.92 4.67 -5.66
C ASP A 26 1.45 5.17 -7.01
N VAL A 27 0.89 4.67 -8.12
CA VAL A 27 1.38 4.95 -9.49
C VAL A 27 1.17 6.39 -9.94
N ASP A 28 0.29 7.13 -9.26
CA ASP A 28 -0.09 8.50 -9.59
C ASP A 28 0.57 9.57 -8.71
N LEU A 29 1.43 9.19 -7.76
CA LEU A 29 2.04 10.10 -6.80
C LEU A 29 3.55 10.23 -7.04
N LEU A 30 3.96 11.21 -7.83
CA LEU A 30 5.37 11.37 -8.23
C LEU A 30 6.14 12.24 -7.23
N PRO A 31 7.29 11.79 -6.69
CA PRO A 31 8.15 12.63 -5.86
C PRO A 31 8.84 13.71 -6.73
N LEU A 32 8.72 14.98 -6.34
CA LEU A 32 9.37 16.10 -7.02
C LEU A 32 10.59 16.65 -6.27
N ASN A 33 10.75 16.28 -4.99
CA ASN A 33 11.84 16.74 -4.15
C ASN A 33 12.88 15.62 -3.95
N GLU A 34 14.10 15.85 -4.43
CA GLU A 34 15.22 14.90 -4.34
C GLU A 34 15.71 14.64 -2.90
N HIS A 35 15.31 15.46 -1.93
CA HIS A 35 15.63 15.26 -0.51
C HIS A 35 14.71 14.24 0.18
N LEU A 36 13.73 13.67 -0.53
CA LEU A 36 12.92 12.57 0.00
C LEU A 36 13.79 11.31 0.11
N ASP A 37 13.88 10.77 1.32
CA ASP A 37 14.69 9.59 1.60
C ASP A 37 13.99 8.31 1.11
N TYR A 38 14.58 7.68 0.09
CA TYR A 38 14.21 6.36 -0.43
C TYR A 38 15.22 5.27 -0.05
N SER A 39 16.17 5.58 0.83
CA SER A 39 17.20 4.64 1.26
C SER A 39 16.63 3.53 2.15
N PHE A 40 17.49 2.55 2.45
CA PHE A 40 17.13 1.39 3.24
C PHE A 40 16.58 1.79 4.64
N PRO A 41 15.33 1.44 4.98
CA PRO A 41 14.65 1.94 6.19
C PRO A 41 14.99 1.10 7.44
N GLU A 42 16.28 1.03 7.80
CA GLU A 42 16.82 0.18 8.88
C GLU A 42 16.13 0.42 10.23
N ALA A 43 15.90 1.69 10.57
CA ALA A 43 15.35 2.07 11.88
C ALA A 43 13.84 1.80 12.05
N GLY A 44 13.15 1.40 10.98
CA GLY A 44 11.70 1.18 10.97
C GLY A 44 11.04 1.74 9.70
N PRO A 45 9.74 1.46 9.50
CA PRO A 45 9.00 1.90 8.31
C PRO A 45 9.14 3.40 8.05
N PHE A 46 9.47 3.78 6.82
CA PHE A 46 9.67 5.17 6.42
C PHE A 46 8.56 5.63 5.48
N HIS A 47 7.70 6.52 5.95
CA HIS A 47 6.55 7.03 5.22
C HIS A 47 6.93 8.31 4.47
N VAL A 48 7.30 8.14 3.20
CA VAL A 48 7.73 9.22 2.29
C VAL A 48 6.59 10.21 2.06
N ALA A 49 5.38 9.72 1.80
CA ALA A 49 4.18 10.53 1.53
C ALA A 49 3.56 11.11 2.82
N SER A 50 4.37 11.72 3.68
CA SER A 50 3.98 12.28 4.99
C SER A 50 2.67 13.08 4.93
N PRO A 51 1.82 13.06 5.97
CA PRO A 51 0.60 13.87 6.01
C PRO A 51 0.85 15.39 5.87
N GLU A 52 2.05 15.85 6.22
CA GLU A 52 2.50 17.24 6.09
C GLU A 52 2.85 17.62 4.64
N LEU A 53 3.08 16.62 3.78
CA LEU A 53 3.56 16.78 2.39
C LEU A 53 2.54 16.28 1.36
N HIS A 54 1.66 15.35 1.74
CA HIS A 54 0.65 14.77 0.85
C HIS A 54 -0.43 15.82 0.50
N PRO A 55 -0.84 15.96 -0.77
CA PRO A 55 -1.76 17.02 -1.19
C PRO A 55 -3.20 16.89 -0.67
N LEU A 56 -3.61 15.70 -0.19
CA LEU A 56 -5.00 15.41 0.18
C LEU A 56 -5.24 14.88 1.61
N TYR A 57 -4.24 14.28 2.26
CA TYR A 57 -4.45 13.49 3.48
C TYR A 57 -3.51 13.96 4.57
N HIS A 58 -4.05 14.58 5.63
CA HIS A 58 -3.26 15.32 6.63
C HIS A 58 -3.40 14.78 8.06
N TYR A 59 -4.06 13.63 8.24
CA TYR A 59 -4.27 13.06 9.57
C TYR A 59 -3.03 12.27 10.04
N LYS A 60 -2.74 12.33 11.35
CA LYS A 60 -1.46 11.88 11.92
C LYS A 60 -1.11 10.41 11.67
N THR A 61 -2.11 9.54 11.58
CA THR A 61 -1.95 8.09 11.40
C THR A 61 -1.93 7.66 9.93
N TYR A 62 -2.02 8.60 8.99
CA TYR A 62 -1.96 8.29 7.56
C TYR A 62 -0.60 7.69 7.19
N VAL A 63 -0.65 6.58 6.46
CA VAL A 63 0.51 5.84 5.96
C VAL A 63 0.32 5.32 4.52
N GLY A 64 -0.61 5.92 3.76
CA GLY A 64 -0.88 5.59 2.36
C GLY A 64 0.08 6.29 1.39
N GLY A 65 -0.18 6.23 0.08
CA GLY A 65 0.68 6.86 -0.92
C GLY A 65 2.00 6.10 -1.09
N ILE A 66 3.04 6.50 -0.35
CA ILE A 66 4.40 5.96 -0.46
C ILE A 66 4.95 5.61 0.92
N LEU A 67 5.18 4.31 1.16
CA LEU A 67 5.68 3.77 2.43
C LEU A 67 6.73 2.68 2.19
N LEU A 68 7.89 2.83 2.82
CA LEU A 68 9.04 1.94 2.70
C LEU A 68 9.19 1.06 3.94
N LEU A 69 9.51 -0.21 3.75
CA LEU A 69 9.82 -1.18 4.82
C LEU A 69 10.90 -2.15 4.37
N THR A 70 11.79 -2.55 5.28
CA THR A 70 12.65 -3.72 5.08
C THR A 70 11.78 -4.97 4.94
N LYS A 71 12.28 -6.01 4.25
CA LYS A 71 11.53 -7.26 4.16
C LYS A 71 11.20 -7.84 5.53
N GLN A 72 12.18 -7.80 6.44
CA GLN A 72 12.04 -8.22 7.83
C GLN A 72 10.92 -7.46 8.57
N HIS A 73 10.83 -6.13 8.42
CA HIS A 73 9.76 -5.35 9.07
C HIS A 73 8.38 -5.67 8.49
N TYR A 74 8.30 -5.90 7.17
CA TYR A 74 7.04 -6.26 6.52
C TYR A 74 6.55 -7.65 6.97
N GLU A 75 7.45 -8.63 7.05
CA GLU A 75 7.17 -9.97 7.58
C GLU A 75 6.76 -9.94 9.04
N LEU A 76 7.42 -9.12 9.87
CA LEU A 76 7.06 -8.93 11.28
C LEU A 76 5.62 -8.43 11.45
N CYS A 77 5.08 -7.70 10.48
CA CYS A 77 3.69 -7.25 10.46
C CYS A 77 2.72 -8.29 9.88
N ASN A 78 3.20 -9.45 9.40
CA ASN A 78 2.48 -10.36 8.52
C ASN A 78 1.88 -9.62 7.31
N GLY A 79 2.64 -8.69 6.73
CA GLY A 79 2.18 -7.81 5.65
C GLY A 79 0.87 -7.07 5.93
N MET A 80 0.14 -6.73 4.87
CA MET A 80 -1.12 -6.00 4.96
C MET A 80 -2.33 -6.95 5.03
N SER A 81 -3.47 -6.51 5.56
CA SER A 81 -4.69 -7.33 5.53
C SER A 81 -5.23 -7.54 4.11
N ASN A 82 -5.70 -8.77 3.83
CA ASN A 82 -6.29 -9.12 2.54
C ASN A 82 -7.77 -8.69 2.40
N ARG A 83 -8.38 -8.15 3.46
CA ARG A 83 -9.84 -7.97 3.56
C ARG A 83 -10.36 -6.67 2.96
N PHE A 84 -9.48 -5.79 2.50
CA PHE A 84 -9.81 -4.44 2.03
C PHE A 84 -10.03 -4.38 0.50
N TRP A 85 -11.28 -4.62 0.09
CA TRP A 85 -11.71 -4.49 -1.30
C TRP A 85 -12.42 -3.16 -1.56
N GLY A 86 -11.96 -2.41 -2.56
CA GLY A 86 -12.35 -1.03 -2.82
C GLY A 86 -11.40 -0.03 -2.17
N TRP A 87 -11.75 1.25 -2.22
CA TRP A 87 -10.89 2.32 -1.73
C TRP A 87 -10.97 2.50 -0.20
N GLY A 88 -9.81 2.52 0.45
CA GLY A 88 -9.55 3.07 1.78
C GLY A 88 -9.58 2.08 2.94
N ARG A 89 -8.91 2.48 4.03
CA ARG A 89 -8.76 1.82 5.35
C ARG A 89 -7.71 0.72 5.43
N GLU A 90 -7.16 0.26 4.31
CA GLU A 90 -6.10 -0.74 4.33
C GLU A 90 -4.79 -0.18 4.90
N ASP A 91 -4.52 1.10 4.66
CA ASP A 91 -3.42 1.87 5.21
C ASP A 91 -3.60 2.12 6.73
N ASP A 92 -4.80 2.53 7.15
CA ASP A 92 -5.15 2.70 8.57
C ASP A 92 -4.99 1.40 9.38
N GLU A 93 -5.35 0.25 8.78
CA GLU A 93 -5.16 -1.06 9.40
C GLU A 93 -3.68 -1.43 9.47
N PHE A 94 -2.92 -1.20 8.39
CA PHE A 94 -1.50 -1.47 8.37
C PHE A 94 -0.71 -0.59 9.35
N TYR A 95 -1.09 0.67 9.55
CA TYR A 95 -0.53 1.50 10.62
C TYR A 95 -0.67 0.84 12.00
N ARG A 96 -1.84 0.25 12.28
CA ARG A 96 -2.07 -0.47 13.54
C ARG A 96 -1.22 -1.73 13.66
N ARG A 97 -0.98 -2.44 12.55
CA ARG A 97 -0.03 -3.58 12.52
C ARG A 97 1.39 -3.15 12.82
N ILE A 98 1.87 -2.08 12.18
CA ILE A 98 3.20 -1.49 12.45
C ILE A 98 3.35 -1.17 13.93
N LYS A 99 2.36 -0.48 14.53
CA LYS A 99 2.37 -0.16 15.95
C LYS A 99 2.30 -1.42 16.84
N GLY A 100 1.49 -2.41 16.46
CA GLY A 100 1.36 -3.68 17.17
C GLY A 100 2.62 -4.54 17.14
N ALA A 101 3.43 -4.43 16.08
CA ALA A 101 4.74 -5.06 15.94
C ALA A 101 5.86 -4.33 16.72
N GLY A 102 5.54 -3.26 17.45
CA GLY A 102 6.53 -2.45 18.18
C GLY A 102 7.37 -1.54 17.30
N LEU A 103 7.03 -1.42 16.01
CA LEU A 103 7.75 -0.56 15.07
C LEU A 103 7.29 0.90 15.16
N GLN A 104 8.17 1.81 14.75
CA GLN A 104 7.89 3.24 14.67
C GLN A 104 7.92 3.72 13.23
N VAL A 105 6.85 4.38 12.78
CA VAL A 105 6.82 5.07 11.49
C VAL A 105 7.67 6.33 11.59
N ARG A 106 8.66 6.45 10.71
CA ARG A 106 9.47 7.64 10.50
C ARG A 106 8.97 8.37 9.25
N ARG A 107 9.23 9.67 9.16
CA ARG A 107 8.79 10.55 8.08
C ARG A 107 9.90 11.54 7.73
N PRO A 108 9.88 12.13 6.52
CA PRO A 108 10.78 13.22 6.16
C PRO A 108 10.71 14.37 7.15
N SER A 109 11.84 15.00 7.41
CA SER A 109 11.98 16.20 8.23
C SER A 109 12.72 17.28 7.47
N GLY A 110 12.35 18.55 7.66
CA GLY A 110 13.03 19.68 6.99
C GLY A 110 12.70 19.85 5.51
N ILE A 111 11.67 19.15 5.00
CA ILE A 111 11.16 19.35 3.64
C ILE A 111 10.35 20.64 3.59
N THR A 112 10.73 21.56 2.71
CA THR A 112 10.15 22.91 2.61
C THR A 112 9.15 23.08 1.46
N THR A 113 9.03 22.09 0.56
CA THR A 113 8.15 22.13 -0.62
C THR A 113 6.67 21.98 -0.30
N GLY A 114 6.29 21.68 0.96
CA GLY A 114 4.88 21.61 1.38
C GLY A 114 4.07 20.64 0.52
N TYR A 115 2.90 21.07 0.04
CA TYR A 115 2.02 20.26 -0.81
C TYR A 115 2.47 20.17 -2.28
N GLU A 116 3.52 20.87 -2.67
CA GLU A 116 4.16 20.75 -3.99
C GLU A 116 5.27 19.68 -3.99
N THR A 117 5.47 19.00 -2.86
CA THR A 117 6.45 17.90 -2.74
C THR A 117 6.15 16.73 -3.67
N PHE A 118 4.87 16.52 -3.98
CA PHE A 118 4.42 15.46 -4.87
C PHE A 118 3.54 16.01 -5.98
N GLN A 119 3.72 15.50 -7.20
CA GLN A 119 2.73 15.63 -8.25
C GLN A 119 1.72 14.49 -8.14
N HIS A 120 0.47 14.79 -7.79
CA HIS A 120 -0.60 13.80 -7.74
C HIS A 120 -1.43 13.82 -9.03
N LEU A 121 -1.11 12.91 -9.96
CA LEU A 121 -1.74 12.78 -11.28
C LEU A 121 -3.09 12.05 -11.22
N HIS A 122 -4.03 12.63 -10.47
CA HIS A 122 -5.31 12.01 -10.16
C HIS A 122 -6.48 12.96 -10.40
N ASP A 123 -7.03 12.95 -11.62
CA ASP A 123 -8.32 13.60 -11.89
C ASP A 123 -9.45 12.79 -11.23
N PRO A 124 -10.16 13.32 -10.21
CA PRO A 124 -11.18 12.59 -9.48
C PRO A 124 -12.45 12.32 -10.30
N ALA A 125 -12.70 13.06 -11.38
CA ALA A 125 -13.81 12.83 -12.30
C ALA A 125 -13.52 11.64 -13.22
N TRP A 126 -12.27 11.51 -13.69
CA TRP A 126 -11.84 10.41 -14.56
C TRP A 126 -11.46 9.14 -13.78
N ARG A 127 -10.72 9.28 -12.68
CA ARG A 127 -10.25 8.19 -11.82
C ARG A 127 -11.08 8.10 -10.55
N LYS A 128 -12.36 7.77 -10.71
CA LYS A 128 -13.29 7.66 -9.58
C LYS A 128 -12.82 6.59 -8.58
N ARG A 129 -12.66 6.99 -7.31
CA ARG A 129 -12.38 6.07 -6.20
C ARG A 129 -13.61 5.17 -5.95
N ASP A 130 -13.41 3.87 -5.84
CA ASP A 130 -14.46 2.92 -5.43
C ASP A 130 -14.72 3.01 -3.91
N GLN A 131 -15.48 4.03 -3.50
CA GLN A 131 -15.75 4.33 -2.08
C GLN A 131 -17.01 3.63 -1.55
N LYS A 132 -17.78 2.93 -2.40
CA LYS A 132 -19.03 2.28 -2.00
C LYS A 132 -18.74 1.30 -0.87
N ARG A 133 -19.55 1.34 0.20
CA ARG A 133 -19.50 0.37 1.30
C ARG A 133 -20.68 -0.58 1.18
N ILE A 134 -20.39 -1.89 1.18
CA ILE A 134 -21.40 -2.93 0.96
C ILE A 134 -21.67 -3.65 2.29
N ALA A 135 -22.91 -3.52 2.79
CA ALA A 135 -23.39 -4.19 4.01
C ALA A 135 -22.39 -4.10 5.19
N ALA A 136 -21.92 -5.26 5.68
CA ALA A 136 -21.02 -5.38 6.81
C ALA A 136 -19.67 -4.65 6.62
N GLN A 137 -19.24 -4.38 5.38
CA GLN A 137 -17.98 -3.69 5.09
C GLN A 137 -17.84 -2.36 5.85
N LYS A 138 -18.93 -1.64 6.06
CA LYS A 138 -18.92 -0.36 6.79
C LYS A 138 -18.43 -0.52 8.23
N GLN A 139 -18.70 -1.66 8.86
CA GLN A 139 -18.31 -1.98 10.23
C GLN A 139 -16.95 -2.69 10.26
N GLU A 140 -16.73 -3.66 9.37
CA GLU A 140 -15.49 -4.45 9.33
C GLU A 140 -14.24 -3.62 9.04
N GLN A 141 -14.36 -2.54 8.24
CA GLN A 141 -13.21 -1.71 7.84
C GLN A 141 -12.44 -1.04 9.01
N PHE A 142 -13.00 -1.00 10.22
CA PHE A 142 -12.38 -0.40 11.40
C PHE A 142 -11.72 -1.43 12.32
N LYS A 143 -11.90 -2.73 12.08
CA LYS A 143 -11.30 -3.77 12.91
C LYS A 143 -9.84 -3.99 12.49
N VAL A 144 -9.03 -4.49 13.42
CA VAL A 144 -7.70 -5.03 13.09
C VAL A 144 -7.93 -6.46 12.64
N ASP A 145 -7.43 -6.81 11.47
CA ASP A 145 -7.45 -8.18 10.99
C ASP A 145 -6.28 -8.92 11.65
N ARG A 146 -6.57 -9.89 12.51
CA ARG A 146 -5.56 -10.66 13.25
C ARG A 146 -5.21 -11.98 12.58
N GLU A 147 -5.97 -12.37 11.57
CA GLU A 147 -5.90 -13.70 10.95
C GLU A 147 -5.33 -13.61 9.54
N GLY A 148 -5.75 -12.63 8.75
CA GLY A 148 -5.32 -12.40 7.38
C GLY A 148 -3.98 -11.66 7.27
N GLY A 149 -3.23 -11.92 6.20
CA GLY A 149 -2.00 -11.21 5.91
C GLY A 149 -1.18 -11.80 4.77
N LEU A 150 0.12 -11.53 4.80
CA LEU A 150 1.10 -12.03 3.86
C LEU A 150 1.10 -13.56 3.77
N ASN A 151 1.05 -14.23 4.92
CA ASN A 151 1.16 -15.69 5.01
C ASN A 151 -0.04 -16.47 4.43
N ASN A 152 -1.16 -15.81 4.15
CA ASN A 152 -2.37 -16.45 3.66
C ASN A 152 -3.10 -15.67 2.55
N VAL A 153 -2.40 -14.75 1.87
CA VAL A 153 -2.93 -14.16 0.64
C VAL A 153 -3.13 -15.27 -0.41
N ARG A 154 -4.35 -15.36 -0.95
CA ARG A 154 -4.70 -16.35 -1.97
C ARG A 154 -4.69 -15.70 -3.35
N TYR A 155 -3.83 -16.17 -4.23
CA TYR A 155 -3.68 -15.59 -5.56
C TYR A 155 -3.04 -16.57 -6.56
N ARG A 156 -3.10 -16.21 -7.84
CA ARG A 156 -2.35 -16.84 -8.94
C ARG A 156 -1.71 -15.75 -9.80
N VAL A 157 -0.45 -15.94 -10.18
CA VAL A 157 0.19 -15.14 -11.23
C VAL A 157 -0.21 -15.72 -12.58
N GLU A 158 -1.04 -15.00 -13.34
CA GLU A 158 -1.49 -15.42 -14.69
C GLU A 158 -0.35 -15.31 -15.71
N SER A 159 0.41 -14.22 -15.64
CA SER A 159 1.55 -13.98 -16.52
C SER A 159 2.55 -13.01 -15.90
N ARG A 160 3.79 -13.09 -16.35
CA ARG A 160 4.84 -12.11 -16.10
C ARG A 160 5.33 -11.56 -17.43
N THR A 161 5.40 -10.25 -17.53
CA THR A 161 5.82 -9.57 -18.76
C THR A 161 6.84 -8.50 -18.43
N ASP A 162 8.03 -8.62 -19.02
CA ASP A 162 8.99 -7.53 -19.00
C ASP A 162 8.54 -6.42 -19.97
N LEU A 163 8.44 -5.21 -19.45
CA LEU A 163 7.96 -4.02 -20.15
C LEU A 163 9.05 -2.95 -20.10
N SER A 164 9.16 -2.16 -21.16
CA SER A 164 9.97 -0.96 -21.19
C SER A 164 9.12 0.24 -21.59
N VAL A 165 9.18 1.32 -20.81
CA VAL A 165 8.51 2.58 -21.09
C VAL A 165 9.58 3.62 -21.34
N ALA A 166 9.74 4.04 -22.61
CA ALA A 166 10.78 4.98 -23.02
C ALA A 166 12.20 4.61 -22.54
N GLY A 167 12.51 3.31 -22.50
CA GLY A 167 13.80 2.80 -22.04
C GLY A 167 13.86 2.45 -20.54
N ALA A 168 12.91 2.90 -19.72
CA ALA A 168 12.83 2.50 -18.32
C ALA A 168 12.21 1.09 -18.19
N PRO A 169 12.93 0.10 -17.63
CA PRO A 169 12.42 -1.27 -17.49
C PRO A 169 11.48 -1.40 -16.28
N CYS A 170 10.47 -2.25 -16.41
CA CYS A 170 9.66 -2.73 -15.30
C CYS A 170 9.09 -4.13 -15.62
N THR A 171 8.67 -4.87 -14.59
CA THR A 171 7.99 -6.15 -14.76
C THR A 171 6.54 -6.01 -14.37
N VAL A 172 5.63 -6.40 -15.28
CA VAL A 172 4.20 -6.44 -15.03
C VAL A 172 3.80 -7.85 -14.61
N LEU A 173 3.18 -7.96 -13.43
CA LEU A 173 2.57 -9.19 -12.94
C LEU A 173 1.05 -9.09 -13.11
N ASN A 174 0.48 -9.97 -13.92
CA ASN A 174 -0.98 -10.12 -13.99
C ASN A 174 -1.42 -11.03 -12.84
N ILE A 175 -2.08 -10.47 -11.84
CA ILE A 175 -2.42 -11.14 -10.60
C ILE A 175 -3.92 -11.42 -10.55
N LEU A 176 -4.29 -12.69 -10.42
CA LEU A 176 -5.65 -13.13 -10.10
C LEU A 176 -5.74 -13.35 -8.58
N LEU A 177 -6.36 -12.40 -7.86
CA LEU A 177 -6.64 -12.54 -6.44
C LEU A 177 -7.89 -13.39 -6.21
N ASP A 178 -7.81 -14.34 -5.30
CA ASP A 178 -8.96 -15.10 -4.84
C ASP A 178 -9.75 -14.28 -3.80
N CYS A 179 -11.07 -14.49 -3.77
CA CYS A 179 -11.94 -13.90 -2.76
C CYS A 179 -12.82 -14.97 -2.13
N ASP A 180 -12.72 -15.11 -0.80
CA ASP A 180 -13.78 -15.75 -0.03
C ASP A 180 -14.99 -14.83 0.09
N THR A 181 -16.07 -15.17 -0.60
CA THR A 181 -17.33 -14.44 -0.45
C THR A 181 -18.01 -14.73 0.89
N ASN A 182 -17.64 -15.81 1.60
CA ASN A 182 -18.18 -16.06 2.93
C ASN A 182 -17.53 -15.14 3.99
N GLU A 183 -16.25 -14.79 3.81
CA GLU A 183 -15.56 -13.90 4.75
C GLU A 183 -15.61 -12.43 4.35
N THR A 184 -15.47 -12.16 3.04
CA THR A 184 -15.35 -10.80 2.49
C THR A 184 -16.32 -10.61 1.31
N PRO A 185 -17.65 -10.76 1.51
CA PRO A 185 -18.64 -10.67 0.42
C PRO A 185 -18.57 -9.36 -0.36
N TRP A 186 -18.06 -8.28 0.25
CA TRP A 186 -17.86 -6.98 -0.38
C TRP A 186 -16.73 -6.92 -1.42
N CYS A 187 -16.04 -8.02 -1.72
CA CYS A 187 -15.06 -8.12 -2.81
C CYS A 187 -15.70 -8.04 -4.20
N THR A 188 -16.96 -8.47 -4.30
CA THR A 188 -17.82 -8.35 -5.48
C THR A 188 -18.78 -7.17 -5.32
N PHE A 189 -19.53 -6.84 -6.36
CA PHE A 189 -20.46 -5.71 -6.34
C PHE A 189 -21.84 -6.04 -5.73
N GLY A 190 -22.07 -7.30 -5.36
CA GLY A 190 -23.39 -7.85 -5.09
C GLY A 190 -24.11 -8.22 -6.38
#